data_AF-A0A6M3XQS4-F1
#
_entry.id   AF-A0A6M3XQS4-F1
#
_cell.length_a   1.000
_cell.length_b   1.000
_cell.length_c   1.000
_cell.angle_alpha   90.00
_cell.angle_beta   90.00
_cell.angle_gamma   90.00
#
_symmetry.space_group_name_H-M   'P 1'
#
loop_
_entity.id
_entity.type
_entity.pdbx_description
1 polymer ?
#
loop_
_entity_poly.entity_id
_entity_poly.type
_entity_poly.pdbx_seq_one_letter_code
_entity_poly.pdbx_strand_id
1 'polypeptide(L)' 'MPYCTSCGGRIPEGQGKSCSMCYGDIAHGKDRYYEGWARRQDEQNESDNKSLERIAGSEEVVEVDIRGCVIKM' A
#
# COMPACT_ATOMS: atom_id res chain seq x y z
N MET A 1 -11.71 -23.68 0.90
CA MET A 1 -10.60 -22.70 0.76
C MET A 1 -9.42 -23.30 -0.01
N PRO A 2 -9.35 -23.10 -1.34
CA PRO A 2 -8.28 -23.64 -2.18
C PRO A 2 -6.92 -22.94 -1.97
N TYR A 3 -5.85 -23.55 -2.51
CA TYR A 3 -4.50 -22.98 -2.53
C TYR A 3 -4.04 -22.76 -3.97
N CYS A 4 -3.28 -21.70 -4.20
CA CYS A 4 -2.69 -21.39 -5.50
C CYS A 4 -1.62 -22.44 -5.84
N THR A 5 -1.70 -23.05 -7.02
CA THR A 5 -0.73 -24.04 -7.48
C THR A 5 0.63 -23.42 -7.84
N SER A 6 0.69 -22.11 -8.08
CA SER A 6 1.93 -21.42 -8.46
C SER A 6 2.74 -20.94 -7.25
N CYS A 7 2.09 -20.40 -6.21
CA CYS A 7 2.78 -19.86 -5.03
C CYS A 7 2.46 -20.57 -3.72
N GLY A 8 1.52 -21.51 -3.70
CA GLY A 8 1.08 -22.19 -2.47
C GLY A 8 0.26 -21.30 -1.52
N GLY A 9 -0.02 -20.04 -1.88
CA GLY A 9 -0.82 -19.13 -1.08
C GLY A 9 -2.29 -19.54 -0.98
N ARG A 10 -2.97 -19.19 0.12
CA ARG A 10 -4.42 -19.40 0.23
C ARG A 10 -5.16 -18.52 -0.77
N ILE A 11 -6.10 -19.10 -1.50
CA ILE A 11 -6.97 -18.38 -2.43
C ILE A 11 -8.44 -18.51 -2.02
N PRO A 12 -9.23 -17.44 -2.22
CA PRO A 12 -10.67 -17.51 -2.02
C PRO A 12 -11.34 -18.49 -2.98
N GLU A 13 -12.52 -18.97 -2.59
CA GLU A 13 -13.31 -19.88 -3.42
C GLU A 13 -13.84 -19.14 -4.65
N GLY A 14 -13.70 -19.76 -5.83
CA GLY A 14 -14.08 -19.14 -7.11
C GLY A 14 -12.92 -18.60 -7.94
N GLN A 15 -11.68 -18.62 -7.43
CA GLN A 15 -10.45 -18.28 -8.17
C GLN A 15 -9.87 -19.44 -8.99
N GLY A 16 -10.34 -20.67 -8.77
CA GLY A 16 -9.83 -21.85 -9.46
C GLY A 16 -8.56 -22.39 -8.80
N LYS A 17 -7.45 -22.47 -9.57
CA LYS A 17 -6.17 -23.06 -9.13
C LYS A 17 -5.04 -22.04 -8.96
N SER A 18 -5.20 -20.81 -9.47
CA SER A 18 -4.16 -19.77 -9.43
C SER A 18 -4.72 -18.52 -8.76
N CYS A 19 -3.91 -17.79 -7.99
CA CYS A 19 -4.31 -16.50 -7.46
C CYS A 19 -4.16 -15.41 -8.52
N SER A 20 -4.95 -14.34 -8.40
CA SER A 20 -4.82 -13.12 -9.21
C SER A 20 -3.39 -12.57 -9.28
N MET A 21 -2.61 -12.67 -8.18
CA MET A 21 -1.20 -12.21 -8.18
C MET A 21 -0.27 -13.07 -9.04
N CYS A 22 -0.46 -14.38 -9.06
CA CYS A 22 0.35 -15.29 -9.88
C CYS A 22 -0.15 -15.35 -11.33
N TYR A 23 -1.44 -15.15 -11.54
CA TYR A 23 -2.03 -15.09 -12.86
C TYR A 23 -1.78 -13.73 -13.54
N GLY A 24 -1.53 -12.67 -12.77
CA GLY A 24 -1.28 -11.32 -13.27
C GLY A 24 -2.55 -10.55 -13.66
N ASP A 25 -3.73 -11.03 -13.22
CA ASP A 25 -5.01 -10.38 -13.49
C ASP A 25 -5.80 -10.24 -12.19
N ILE A 26 -6.13 -9.00 -11.83
CA ILE A 26 -6.89 -8.69 -10.63
C ILE A 26 -8.35 -9.16 -10.73
N ALA A 27 -8.88 -9.30 -11.94
CA ALA A 27 -10.20 -9.85 -12.24
C ALA A 27 -10.18 -11.37 -12.41
N HIS A 28 -9.04 -12.03 -12.18
CA HIS A 28 -8.97 -13.49 -12.20
C HIS A 28 -9.91 -14.06 -11.13
N GLY A 29 -10.75 -15.03 -11.49
CA GLY A 29 -11.74 -15.62 -10.60
C GLY A 29 -13.15 -15.02 -10.72
N LYS A 30 -14.14 -15.67 -10.09
CA LYS A 30 -15.54 -15.22 -10.07
C LYS A 30 -15.90 -14.41 -8.83
N ASP A 31 -14.98 -14.31 -7.90
CA ASP A 31 -15.20 -13.75 -6.56
C ASP A 31 -14.94 -12.24 -6.50
N ARG A 32 -14.26 -11.66 -7.51
CA ARG A 32 -13.87 -10.24 -7.57
C ARG A 32 -13.15 -9.78 -6.29
N TYR A 33 -12.50 -10.71 -5.59
CA TYR A 33 -11.95 -10.48 -4.26
C TYR A 33 -10.84 -9.43 -4.31
N TYR A 34 -9.90 -9.59 -5.25
CA TYR A 34 -8.79 -8.67 -5.40
C TYR A 34 -9.20 -7.32 -5.98
N GLU A 35 -10.23 -7.27 -6.84
CA GLU A 35 -10.83 -5.99 -7.27
C GLU A 35 -11.36 -5.19 -6.07
N GLY A 36 -12.11 -5.84 -5.18
CA GLY A 36 -12.63 -5.22 -3.98
C GLY A 36 -11.53 -4.85 -2.97
N TRP A 37 -10.40 -5.55 -2.96
CA TRP A 37 -9.24 -5.18 -2.16
C TRP A 37 -8.53 -3.95 -2.74
N ALA A 38 -8.29 -3.90 -4.06
CA ALA A 38 -7.65 -2.75 -4.70
C ALA A 38 -8.48 -1.47 -4.54
N ARG A 39 -9.80 -1.55 -4.76
CA ARG A 39 -10.68 -0.39 -4.54
C ARG A 39 -10.60 0.16 -3.12
N ARG A 40 -10.52 -0.73 -2.11
CA ARG A 40 -10.36 -0.33 -0.71
C ARG A 40 -9.00 0.30 -0.41
N GLN A 41 -7.95 -0.13 -1.09
CA GLN A 41 -6.63 0.49 -0.97
C GLN A 41 -6.63 1.90 -1.57
N ASP A 42 -7.27 2.09 -2.73
CA ASP A 42 -7.40 3.42 -3.34
C ASP A 42 -8.19 4.38 -2.43
N GLU A 43 -9.30 3.91 -1.86
CA GLU A 43 -10.11 4.69 -0.89
C GLU A 43 -9.32 5.05 0.38
N GLN A 44 -8.45 4.16 0.89
CA GLN A 44 -7.62 4.44 2.07
C GLN A 44 -6.52 5.46 1.76
N ASN A 45 -5.83 5.31 0.63
CA ASN A 45 -4.71 6.17 0.26
C ASN A 45 -5.15 7.64 0.03
N GLU A 46 -6.39 7.86 -0.42
CA GLU A 46 -6.95 9.21 -0.55
C GLU A 46 -7.18 9.89 0.81
N SER A 47 -7.49 9.13 1.85
CA SER A 47 -7.75 9.66 3.20
C SER A 47 -6.46 10.08 3.94
N ASP A 48 -5.37 9.37 3.70
CA ASP A 48 -4.06 9.68 4.29
C ASP A 48 -3.44 10.95 3.66
N ASN A 49 -3.67 11.18 2.36
CA ASN A 49 -3.21 12.39 1.67
C ASN A 49 -3.87 13.67 2.23
N LYS A 50 -5.13 13.60 2.67
CA LYS A 50 -5.83 14.72 3.33
C LYS A 50 -5.25 15.08 4.71
N SER A 51 -4.62 14.13 5.40
CA SER A 51 -3.97 14.40 6.69
C SER A 51 -2.57 15.00 6.51
N LEU A 52 -1.85 14.65 5.43
CA LEU A 52 -0.52 15.20 5.15
C LEU A 52 -0.55 16.68 4.77
N GLU A 53 -1.55 17.12 3.99
CA GLU A 53 -1.67 18.53 3.58
C GLU A 53 -1.94 19.50 4.75
N ARG A 54 -2.43 19.00 5.89
CA ARG A 54 -2.59 19.82 7.11
C ARG A 54 -1.29 20.05 7.88
N ILE A 55 -0.26 19.23 7.65
CA ILE A 55 1.02 19.31 8.39
C ILE A 55 2.02 20.20 7.62
N ALA A 56 1.86 20.35 6.31
CA ALA A 56 2.71 21.19 5.46
C ALA A 56 2.44 22.71 5.56
N GLY A 57 1.71 23.18 6.58
CA GLY A 57 1.36 24.59 6.79
C GLY A 57 2.17 25.34 7.85
N SER A 58 3.09 24.67 8.57
CA SER A 58 4.01 25.32 9.52
C SER A 58 5.45 25.11 9.07
N GLU A 59 5.84 25.84 8.02
CA GLU A 59 7.22 25.98 7.56
C GLU A 59 8.02 26.81 8.58
N GLU A 60 8.36 26.20 9.73
CA GLU A 60 9.57 26.58 10.47
C GLU A 60 10.63 25.52 10.13
N VAL A 61 11.40 25.81 9.08
CA VAL A 61 12.61 25.06 8.73
C VAL A 61 13.65 25.30 9.82
N VAL A 62 13.67 24.44 10.83
CA VAL A 62 14.85 24.30 11.69
C VAL A 62 15.93 23.59 10.88
N GLU A 63 16.83 24.40 10.32
CA GLU A 63 18.05 23.94 9.68
C GLU A 63 18.92 23.24 10.74
N VAL A 64 19.01 21.92 10.68
CA VAL A 64 19.84 21.13 11.60
C VAL A 64 21.17 20.84 10.91
N ASP A 65 22.23 21.55 11.33
CA ASP A 65 23.60 21.32 10.85
C ASP A 65 24.09 19.92 11.26
N ILE A 66 24.61 19.15 10.29
CA ILE A 66 25.00 17.74 10.47
C ILE A 66 26.30 17.58 11.30
N ARG A 67 26.99 18.67 11.71
CA ARG A 67 28.33 18.56 12.28
C ARG A 67 28.52 19.01 13.71
N GLY A 68 27.46 19.44 14.43
CA GLY A 68 27.48 19.54 15.89
C GLY A 68 28.75 20.19 16.48
N CYS A 69 29.29 21.23 15.83
CA CYS A 69 30.56 21.84 16.21
C CYS A 69 30.33 23.29 16.66
N VAL A 70 30.45 23.53 17.97
CA VAL A 70 30.35 24.85 18.57
C VAL A 70 31.62 25.64 18.24
N ILE A 71 31.52 26.61 17.32
CA ILE A 71 32.59 27.60 17.11
C ILE A 71 32.51 28.60 18.27
N LYS A 72 33.43 28.50 19.23
CA LYS A 72 33.71 29.60 20.16
C LYS A 72 34.53 30.64 19.40
N MET A 73 34.04 31.89 19.38
CA MET A 73 34.87 33.08 19.12
C MET A 73 35.90 33.25 20.23
#